data_AF-A0A7W1PS34-F1
#
_entry.id   AF-A0A7W1PS34-F1
#
_cell.length_a   1.000
_cell.length_b   1.000
_cell.length_c   1.000
_cell.angle_alpha   90.00
_cell.angle_beta   90.00
_cell.angle_gamma   90.00
#
_symmetry.space_group_name_H-M   'P 1'
#
loop_
_entity.id
_entity.type
_entity.pdbx_description
1 polymer ?
#
loop_
_entity_poly.entity_id
_entity_poly.type
_entity_poly.pdbx_seq_one_letter_code
_entity_poly.pdbx_strand_id
1 'polypeptide(L)'
;VIDYAEETKSAEQIRLFVHRTFNGLDLNQFLISLQHVYRNLGGLEEIFAVKPGETDVYPAITRARESFFEMPHLQRAEKHFSNPATGSAAKRLSMFLRWMVRQGPVDFGIWKNISPSHLICPLDVHSGNVARKLGLLQRKQNDRKAAEELTQSLALLCPEDPVKYDIALFGLGVFEKF
;
A
#
# COMPACT_ATOMS: atom_id res chain seq x y z
N VAL A 1 21.59 -10.11 18.97
CA VAL A 1 21.74 -11.11 17.87
C VAL A 1 20.71 -12.16 18.16
N ILE A 2 19.60 -12.20 17.41
CA ILE A 2 18.56 -13.21 17.64
C ILE A 2 19.04 -14.48 16.94
N ASP A 3 19.43 -15.44 17.76
CA ASP A 3 19.91 -16.75 17.37
C ASP A 3 18.70 -17.63 17.00
N TYR A 4 18.64 -18.10 15.76
CA TYR A 4 17.65 -19.09 15.33
C TYR A 4 18.38 -20.41 15.12
N ALA A 5 18.60 -21.12 16.22
CA ALA A 5 18.92 -22.53 16.24
C ALA A 5 17.62 -23.33 16.04
N GLU A 6 17.30 -23.64 14.78
CA GLU A 6 16.74 -24.93 14.35
C GLU A 6 16.82 -24.96 12.81
N GLU A 7 17.79 -25.74 12.29
CA GLU A 7 17.99 -25.98 10.85
C GLU A 7 16.83 -26.80 10.28
N THR A 8 15.69 -26.15 10.11
CA THR A 8 14.58 -26.70 9.33
C THR A 8 14.84 -26.45 7.85
N LYS A 9 14.47 -27.41 6.99
CA LYS A 9 14.51 -27.28 5.51
C LYS A 9 13.85 -25.98 5.01
N SER A 10 12.85 -25.48 5.74
CA SER A 10 12.18 -24.20 5.49
C SER A 10 13.07 -22.98 5.74
N ALA A 11 13.92 -22.99 6.78
CA ALA A 11 14.86 -21.91 7.07
C ALA A 11 15.94 -21.79 5.97
N GLU A 12 16.42 -22.92 5.45
CA GLU A 12 17.37 -22.95 4.35
C GLU A 12 16.76 -22.41 3.04
N GLN A 13 15.52 -22.80 2.73
CA GLN A 13 14.78 -22.30 1.57
C GLN A 13 14.54 -20.78 1.63
N ILE A 14 14.22 -20.24 2.82
CA ILE A 14 14.07 -18.79 3.01
C ILE A 14 15.40 -18.09 2.76
N ARG A 15 16.52 -18.62 3.25
CA ARG A 15 17.84 -18.00 3.06
C ARG A 15 18.23 -17.90 1.58
N LEU A 16 17.90 -18.91 0.77
CA LEU A 16 18.20 -18.95 -0.66
C LEU A 16 17.22 -18.15 -1.54
N PHE A 17 16.11 -17.66 -0.97
CA PHE A 17 15.08 -16.94 -1.71
C PHE A 17 15.58 -15.61 -2.27
N VAL A 18 15.35 -15.38 -3.57
CA VAL A 18 15.60 -14.09 -4.24
C VAL A 18 14.51 -13.84 -5.28
N HIS A 19 13.91 -12.65 -5.23
CA HIS A 19 13.05 -12.13 -6.28
C HIS A 19 13.38 -10.65 -6.54
N ARG A 20 14.05 -10.38 -7.66
CA ARG A 20 14.53 -9.04 -8.03
C ARG A 20 15.40 -8.44 -6.92
N THR A 21 14.95 -7.36 -6.29
CA THR A 21 15.70 -6.66 -5.22
C THR A 21 15.37 -7.13 -3.81
N PHE A 22 14.38 -8.03 -3.67
CA PHE A 22 13.91 -8.59 -2.40
C PHE A 22 14.49 -10.00 -2.24
N ASN A 23 15.07 -10.32 -1.09
CA ASN A 23 15.68 -11.63 -0.84
C ASN A 23 15.34 -12.21 0.54
N GLY A 24 15.92 -13.36 0.86
CA GLY A 24 15.67 -14.11 2.09
C GLY A 24 15.83 -13.31 3.38
N LEU A 25 16.78 -12.37 3.43
CA LEU A 25 16.95 -11.49 4.59
C LEU A 25 15.76 -10.54 4.76
N ASP A 26 15.27 -9.99 3.64
CA ASP A 26 14.10 -9.10 3.64
C ASP A 26 12.84 -9.89 4.01
N LEU A 27 12.69 -11.11 3.46
CA LEU A 27 11.59 -12.01 3.78
C LEU A 27 11.55 -12.35 5.27
N ASN A 28 12.68 -12.78 5.83
CA ASN A 28 12.77 -13.13 7.24
C ASN A 28 12.43 -11.93 8.13
N GLN A 29 12.96 -10.75 7.80
CA GLN A 29 12.61 -9.52 8.51
C GLN A 29 11.11 -9.23 8.46
N PHE A 30 10.48 -9.34 7.29
CA PHE A 30 9.04 -9.13 7.13
C PHE A 30 8.22 -10.13 7.94
N LEU A 31 8.62 -11.39 8.02
CA LEU A 31 7.94 -12.40 8.84
C LEU A 31 8.04 -12.08 10.34
N ILE A 32 9.20 -11.63 10.81
CA ILE A 32 9.38 -11.18 12.21
C ILE A 32 8.50 -9.96 12.49
N SER A 33 8.53 -8.95 11.62
CA SER A 33 7.70 -7.75 11.72
C SER A 33 6.21 -8.07 11.71
N LEU A 34 5.75 -8.96 10.82
CA LEU A 34 4.36 -9.42 10.78
C LEU A 34 3.99 -10.16 12.06
N GLN A 35 4.84 -11.07 12.53
CA GLN A 35 4.58 -11.78 13.79
C GLN A 35 4.42 -10.80 14.95
N HIS A 36 5.28 -9.78 15.04
CA HIS A 36 5.17 -8.73 16.04
C HIS A 36 3.85 -7.96 15.94
N VAL A 37 3.50 -7.48 14.74
CA VAL A 37 2.25 -6.75 14.49
C VAL A 37 1.03 -7.57 14.93
N TYR A 38 0.97 -8.85 14.57
CA TYR A 38 -0.18 -9.70 14.89
C TYR A 38 -0.22 -10.17 16.35
N ARG A 39 0.93 -10.31 17.03
CA ARG A 39 0.97 -10.72 18.44
C ARG A 39 0.79 -9.57 19.42
N ASN A 40 1.28 -8.38 19.07
CA ASN A 40 1.43 -7.28 20.01
C ASN A 40 0.66 -6.01 19.63
N LEU A 41 0.33 -5.80 18.35
CA LEU A 41 -0.24 -4.54 17.85
C LEU A 41 -1.66 -4.65 17.28
N GLY A 42 -2.35 -5.77 17.52
CA GLY A 42 -3.73 -5.96 17.07
C GLY A 42 -3.89 -6.31 15.58
N GLY A 43 -2.78 -6.55 14.87
CA GLY A 43 -2.80 -6.96 13.46
C GLY A 43 -2.70 -5.81 12.45
N LEU A 44 -2.79 -6.17 11.16
CA LEU A 44 -2.57 -5.20 10.08
C LEU A 44 -3.67 -4.13 9.99
N GLU A 45 -4.94 -4.47 10.21
CA GLU A 45 -6.02 -3.48 10.15
C GLU A 45 -5.80 -2.35 11.19
N GLU A 46 -5.37 -2.74 12.39
CA GLU A 46 -5.13 -1.82 13.49
C GLU A 46 -3.99 -0.84 13.18
N ILE A 47 -2.84 -1.32 12.70
CA ILE A 47 -1.71 -0.43 12.40
C ILE A 47 -1.97 0.49 11.18
N PHE A 48 -2.90 0.11 10.30
CA PHE A 48 -3.33 0.93 9.16
C PHE A 48 -4.58 1.78 9.47
N ALA A 49 -5.04 1.82 10.72
CA ALA A 49 -6.23 2.60 11.09
C ALA A 49 -6.02 4.11 10.87
N VAL A 50 -7.03 4.72 10.28
CA VAL A 50 -7.13 6.18 10.10
C VAL A 50 -7.57 6.79 11.43
N LYS A 51 -6.83 7.78 11.91
CA LYS A 51 -7.10 8.46 13.19
C LYS A 51 -8.03 9.66 13.02
N PRO A 52 -8.73 10.11 14.08
CA PRO A 52 -9.52 11.34 14.03
C PRO A 52 -8.70 12.54 13.54
N GLY A 53 -9.26 13.29 12.60
CA GLY A 53 -8.61 14.44 11.97
C GLY A 53 -7.80 14.12 10.72
N GLU A 54 -7.62 12.85 10.37
CA GLU A 54 -6.98 12.44 9.11
C GLU A 54 -8.01 12.34 7.99
N THR A 55 -7.65 12.86 6.83
CA THR A 55 -8.52 12.90 5.65
C THR A 55 -8.32 11.72 4.72
N ASP A 56 -7.22 11.00 4.87
CA ASP A 56 -6.84 9.88 4.02
C ASP A 56 -5.90 8.89 4.74
N VAL A 57 -5.56 7.80 4.05
CA VAL A 57 -4.72 6.71 4.58
C VAL A 57 -3.21 6.99 4.58
N TYR A 58 -2.70 8.07 4.00
CA TYR A 58 -1.24 8.29 3.94
C TYR A 58 -0.58 8.47 5.32
N PRO A 59 -1.14 9.27 6.25
CA PRO A 59 -0.63 9.30 7.63
C PRO A 59 -0.64 7.92 8.29
N ALA A 60 -1.70 7.13 8.06
CA ALA A 60 -1.81 5.76 8.56
C ALA A 60 -0.73 4.84 7.97
N ILE A 61 -0.44 4.94 6.67
CA ILE A 61 0.64 4.18 6.03
C ILE A 61 2.01 4.53 6.65
N THR A 62 2.27 5.81 6.93
CA THR A 62 3.53 6.22 7.56
C THR A 62 3.65 5.63 8.97
N ARG A 63 2.60 5.68 9.79
CA ARG A 63 2.59 5.02 11.11
C ARG A 63 2.70 3.50 11.04
N ALA A 64 2.00 2.89 10.10
CA ALA A 64 2.04 1.45 9.89
C ALA A 64 3.47 1.00 9.58
N ARG A 65 4.19 1.76 8.76
CA ARG A 65 5.62 1.53 8.48
C ARG A 65 6.46 1.62 9.75
N GLU A 66 6.28 2.67 10.55
CA GLU A 66 7.03 2.86 11.81
C GLU A 66 6.79 1.67 12.76
N SER A 67 5.53 1.27 12.93
CA SER A 67 5.13 0.13 13.75
C SER A 67 5.67 -1.20 13.20
N PHE A 68 5.69 -1.38 11.87
CA PHE A 68 6.21 -2.58 11.22
C PHE A 68 7.73 -2.75 11.44
N PHE A 69 8.46 -1.66 11.62
CA PHE A 69 9.92 -1.64 11.82
C PHE A 69 10.32 -1.14 13.23
N GLU A 70 9.43 -1.20 14.22
CA GLU A 70 9.74 -0.71 15.57
C GLU A 70 10.75 -1.62 16.32
N MET A 71 10.74 -2.92 16.02
CA MET A 71 11.74 -3.86 16.53
C MET A 71 13.10 -3.67 15.81
N PRO A 72 14.23 -4.07 16.45
CA PRO A 72 15.52 -4.10 15.76
C PRO A 72 15.43 -4.86 14.44
N HIS A 73 15.82 -4.19 13.34
CA HIS A 73 15.60 -4.69 11.99
C HIS A 73 16.73 -4.31 11.02
N LEU A 74 16.75 -4.96 9.86
CA LEU A 74 17.66 -4.64 8.77
C LEU A 74 17.21 -3.39 8.00
N GLN A 75 18.04 -2.35 8.00
CA GLN A 75 17.81 -1.08 7.27
C GLN A 75 17.53 -1.25 5.77
N ARG A 76 18.01 -2.33 5.15
CA ARG A 76 17.73 -2.60 3.73
C ARG A 76 16.29 -3.08 3.48
N ALA A 77 15.64 -3.71 4.47
CA ALA A 77 14.29 -4.24 4.33
C ALA A 77 13.26 -3.12 4.21
N GLU A 78 13.56 -1.97 4.83
CA GLU A 78 12.76 -0.76 4.82
C GLU A 78 12.38 -0.26 3.42
N LYS A 79 13.22 -0.45 2.39
CA LYS A 79 12.92 0.00 1.01
C LYS A 79 11.75 -0.76 0.37
N HIS A 80 11.34 -1.89 0.94
CA HIS A 80 10.28 -2.75 0.42
C HIS A 80 8.89 -2.42 0.96
N PHE A 81 8.81 -1.56 1.97
CA PHE A 81 7.58 -0.96 2.46
C PHE A 81 7.58 0.51 1.98
N SER A 82 6.53 1.03 1.36
CA SER A 82 6.55 2.42 0.88
C SER A 82 6.36 3.43 2.02
N ASN A 83 6.95 4.63 1.90
CA ASN A 83 6.72 5.73 2.85
C ASN A 83 6.18 6.98 2.13
N PRO A 84 4.89 7.32 2.26
CA PRO A 84 4.33 8.56 1.71
C PRO A 84 5.00 9.83 2.24
N ALA A 85 5.57 9.81 3.45
CA ALA A 85 6.25 10.97 4.03
C ALA A 85 7.48 11.41 3.22
N THR A 86 8.07 10.53 2.40
CA THR A 86 9.18 10.86 1.50
C THR A 86 8.71 11.24 0.07
N GLY A 87 7.41 11.47 -0.13
CA GLY A 87 6.83 11.87 -1.41
C GLY A 87 6.43 10.70 -2.34
N SER A 88 6.56 9.45 -1.88
CA SER A 88 6.10 8.29 -2.64
C SER A 88 4.58 8.31 -2.85
N ALA A 89 4.11 7.97 -4.05
CA ALA A 89 2.69 7.70 -4.31
C ALA A 89 2.16 6.48 -3.54
N ALA A 90 3.04 5.66 -2.98
CA ALA A 90 2.73 4.45 -2.20
C ALA A 90 1.75 3.48 -2.90
N LYS A 91 1.75 3.45 -4.23
CA LYS A 91 0.79 2.72 -5.09
C LYS A 91 0.51 1.29 -4.65
N ARG A 92 1.53 0.53 -4.25
CA ARG A 92 1.35 -0.87 -3.80
C ARG A 92 0.54 -0.97 -2.51
N LEU A 93 0.79 -0.07 -1.56
CA LEU A 93 0.04 -0.03 -0.31
C LEU A 93 -1.36 0.54 -0.54
N SER A 94 -1.52 1.54 -1.41
CA SER A 94 -2.85 2.01 -1.83
C SER A 94 -3.68 0.89 -2.48
N MET A 95 -3.08 0.07 -3.36
CA MET A 95 -3.74 -1.13 -3.93
C MET A 95 -4.12 -2.13 -2.85
N PHE A 96 -3.20 -2.44 -1.93
CA PHE A 96 -3.45 -3.36 -0.83
C PHE A 96 -4.62 -2.88 0.03
N LEU A 97 -4.60 -1.62 0.48
CA LEU A 97 -5.68 -1.02 1.26
C LEU A 97 -7.01 -1.03 0.49
N ARG A 98 -7.00 -0.74 -0.81
CA ARG A 98 -8.18 -0.85 -1.67
C ARG A 98 -8.79 -2.25 -1.60
N TRP A 99 -7.99 -3.29 -1.74
CA TRP A 99 -8.46 -4.69 -1.65
C TRP A 99 -9.00 -5.03 -0.27
N MET A 100 -8.34 -4.56 0.81
CA MET A 100 -8.74 -4.92 2.16
C MET A 100 -10.00 -4.19 2.62
N VAL A 101 -10.17 -2.93 2.23
CA VAL A 101 -11.24 -2.04 2.70
C VAL A 101 -12.48 -2.07 1.81
N ARG A 102 -12.32 -1.98 0.49
CA ARG A 102 -13.48 -1.96 -0.43
C ARG A 102 -14.04 -3.36 -0.61
N GLN A 103 -15.36 -3.44 -0.73
CA GLN A 103 -16.04 -4.68 -1.09
C GLN A 103 -16.42 -4.65 -2.57
N GLY A 104 -16.08 -5.69 -3.32
CA GLY A 104 -16.40 -5.76 -4.74
C GLY A 104 -15.98 -7.08 -5.38
N PRO A 105 -16.15 -7.22 -6.71
CA PRO A 105 -15.82 -8.46 -7.41
C PRO A 105 -14.32 -8.82 -7.37
N VAL A 106 -13.46 -7.83 -7.12
CA VAL A 106 -11.99 -8.01 -7.05
C VAL A 106 -11.39 -7.58 -5.72
N ASP A 107 -12.17 -6.96 -4.83
CA ASP A 107 -11.72 -6.41 -3.56
C ASP A 107 -12.34 -7.24 -2.41
N PHE A 108 -11.54 -7.65 -1.43
CA PHE A 108 -11.94 -8.57 -0.35
C PHE A 108 -12.93 -7.94 0.65
N GLY A 109 -12.73 -6.67 0.99
CA GLY A 109 -13.61 -5.93 1.91
C GLY A 109 -13.66 -6.51 3.32
N ILE A 110 -12.57 -7.09 3.81
CA ILE A 110 -12.49 -7.72 5.13
C ILE A 110 -12.21 -6.73 6.26
N TRP A 111 -11.66 -5.56 5.97
CA TRP A 111 -11.45 -4.49 6.95
C TRP A 111 -12.63 -3.55 6.98
N LYS A 112 -13.16 -3.29 8.17
CA LYS A 112 -14.40 -2.54 8.40
C LYS A 112 -14.16 -1.23 9.14
N ASN A 113 -12.98 -1.05 9.73
CA ASN A 113 -12.66 0.12 10.54
C ASN A 113 -12.10 1.30 9.72
N ILE A 114 -11.94 1.13 8.41
CA ILE A 114 -11.46 2.17 7.50
C ILE A 114 -12.55 2.43 6.44
N SER A 115 -12.95 3.68 6.28
CA SER A 115 -13.89 4.07 5.22
C SER A 115 -13.24 4.05 3.84
N PRO A 116 -13.93 3.57 2.77
CA PRO A 116 -13.48 3.74 1.39
C PRO A 116 -13.18 5.19 0.99
N SER A 117 -13.87 6.17 1.60
CA SER A 117 -13.65 7.60 1.37
C SER A 117 -12.25 8.09 1.76
N HIS A 118 -11.55 7.39 2.67
CA HIS A 118 -10.18 7.71 3.06
C HIS A 118 -9.12 7.13 2.12
N LEU A 119 -9.50 6.25 1.20
CA LEU A 119 -8.55 5.56 0.34
C LEU A 119 -7.97 6.50 -0.71
N ILE A 120 -6.71 6.27 -1.07
CA ILE A 120 -6.03 6.95 -2.17
C ILE A 120 -6.05 6.08 -3.41
N CYS A 121 -6.36 6.68 -4.57
CA CYS A 121 -6.34 6.00 -5.85
C CYS A 121 -4.92 5.45 -6.14
N PRO A 122 -4.77 4.14 -6.41
CA PRO A 122 -3.46 3.56 -6.69
C PRO A 122 -2.87 4.06 -8.03
N LEU A 123 -2.07 5.12 -7.97
CA LEU A 123 -1.56 5.78 -9.17
C LEU A 123 -0.46 4.96 -9.88
N ASP A 124 -0.85 4.27 -10.95
CA ASP A 124 0.05 3.61 -11.90
C ASP A 124 0.46 4.54 -13.06
N VAL A 125 1.50 4.17 -13.82
CA VAL A 125 1.89 4.89 -15.05
C VAL A 125 0.74 4.91 -16.06
N HIS A 126 0.07 3.78 -16.28
CA HIS A 126 -1.03 3.71 -17.24
C HIS A 126 -2.24 4.51 -16.76
N SER A 127 -2.70 4.26 -15.53
CA SER A 127 -3.83 5.00 -14.93
C SER A 127 -3.56 6.51 -14.88
N GLY A 128 -2.33 6.93 -14.56
CA GLY A 128 -1.94 8.34 -14.56
C GLY A 128 -1.98 8.98 -15.94
N ASN A 129 -1.58 8.25 -16.99
CA ASN A 129 -1.66 8.76 -18.36
C ASN A 129 -3.11 8.94 -18.83
N VAL A 130 -3.97 7.95 -18.54
CA VAL A 130 -5.41 8.02 -18.83
C VAL A 130 -6.05 9.19 -18.08
N ALA A 131 -5.78 9.32 -16.78
CA ALA A 131 -6.30 10.41 -15.96
C ALA A 131 -5.92 11.80 -16.50
N ARG A 132 -4.69 11.97 -17.00
CA ARG A 132 -4.24 13.22 -17.63
C ARG A 132 -4.97 13.52 -18.94
N LYS A 133 -5.15 12.51 -19.79
CA LYS A 133 -5.93 12.65 -21.04
C LYS A 133 -7.39 13.02 -20.77
N LEU A 134 -7.96 12.51 -19.68
CA LEU A 134 -9.32 12.84 -19.22
C LEU A 134 -9.42 14.17 -18.45
N GLY A 135 -8.30 14.86 -18.22
CA GLY A 135 -8.28 16.12 -17.46
C GLY A 135 -8.44 15.97 -15.93
N LEU A 136 -8.46 14.74 -15.41
CA LEU A 136 -8.60 14.43 -13.98
C LEU A 136 -7.31 14.65 -13.17
N LEU A 137 -6.17 14.69 -13.86
CA LEU A 137 -4.84 14.86 -13.27
C LEU A 137 -4.01 15.80 -14.15
N GLN A 138 -3.40 16.83 -13.59
CA GLN A 138 -2.55 17.78 -14.31
C GLN A 138 -1.07 17.57 -14.01
N ARG A 139 -0.73 17.15 -12.77
CA ARG A 139 0.66 16.92 -12.38
C ARG A 139 1.33 15.86 -13.25
N LYS A 140 2.53 16.17 -13.75
CA LYS A 140 3.30 15.28 -14.65
C LYS A 140 3.99 14.12 -13.92
N GLN A 141 4.44 14.35 -12.69
CA GLN A 141 5.09 13.33 -11.88
C GLN A 141 4.05 12.34 -11.33
N ASN A 142 4.44 11.07 -11.14
CA ASN A 142 3.62 10.06 -10.45
C ASN A 142 4.08 9.94 -8.99
N ASP A 143 3.88 11.00 -8.22
CA ASP A 143 4.25 11.08 -6.81
C ASP A 143 3.01 11.18 -5.91
N ARG A 144 3.23 11.33 -4.60
CA ARG A 144 2.18 11.48 -3.60
C ARG A 144 1.13 12.53 -4.00
N LYS A 145 1.58 13.70 -4.44
CA LYS A 145 0.70 14.84 -4.78
C LYS A 145 -0.18 14.52 -5.97
N ALA A 146 0.34 13.79 -6.97
CA ALA A 146 -0.44 13.37 -8.12
C ALA A 146 -1.53 12.35 -7.74
N ALA A 147 -1.25 11.45 -6.80
CA ALA A 147 -2.24 10.50 -6.31
C ALA A 147 -3.34 11.20 -5.49
N GLU A 148 -2.97 12.18 -4.64
CA GLU A 148 -3.91 13.04 -3.92
C GLU A 148 -4.79 13.84 -4.89
N GLU A 149 -4.19 14.51 -5.88
CA GLU A 149 -4.88 15.29 -6.92
C GLU A 149 -5.89 14.43 -7.69
N LEU A 150 -5.46 13.27 -8.18
CA LEU A 150 -6.35 12.33 -8.87
C LEU A 150 -7.50 11.89 -7.95
N THR A 151 -7.21 11.53 -6.71
CA THR A 151 -8.23 11.06 -5.75
C THR A 151 -9.26 12.17 -5.47
N GLN A 152 -8.82 13.43 -5.33
CA GLN A 152 -9.71 14.57 -5.15
C GLN A 152 -10.62 14.78 -6.36
N SER A 153 -10.08 14.71 -7.58
CA SER A 153 -10.90 14.77 -8.80
C SER A 153 -11.95 13.67 -8.87
N LEU A 154 -11.60 12.44 -8.45
CA LEU A 154 -12.53 11.32 -8.39
C LEU A 154 -13.57 11.47 -7.28
N ALA A 155 -13.22 12.10 -6.16
CA ALA A 155 -14.14 12.38 -5.07
C ALA A 155 -15.26 13.35 -5.45
N LEU A 156 -15.04 14.22 -6.47
CA LEU A 156 -16.11 15.04 -7.04
C LEU A 156 -17.20 14.20 -7.73
N LEU A 157 -16.87 12.99 -8.18
CA LEU A 157 -17.80 12.07 -8.82
C LEU A 157 -18.45 11.11 -7.82
N CYS A 158 -17.69 10.64 -6.83
CA CYS A 158 -18.19 9.77 -5.77
C CYS A 158 -17.38 9.99 -4.47
N PRO A 159 -17.83 10.86 -3.57
CA PRO A 159 -17.07 11.19 -2.36
C PRO A 159 -16.96 10.03 -1.36
N GLU A 160 -17.97 9.15 -1.32
CA GLU A 160 -18.00 8.00 -0.41
C GLU A 160 -17.06 6.86 -0.83
N ASP A 161 -16.75 6.76 -2.13
CA ASP A 161 -15.81 5.77 -2.67
C ASP A 161 -15.10 6.28 -3.94
N PRO A 162 -14.14 7.21 -3.79
CA PRO A 162 -13.42 7.79 -4.93
C PRO A 162 -12.58 6.75 -5.69
N VAL A 163 -12.10 5.71 -4.99
CA VAL A 163 -11.14 4.75 -5.55
C VAL A 163 -11.81 3.69 -6.43
N LYS A 164 -13.15 3.61 -6.46
CA LYS A 164 -13.88 2.70 -7.36
C LYS A 164 -13.54 2.86 -8.85
N TYR A 165 -13.12 4.05 -9.26
CA TYR A 165 -12.79 4.36 -10.64
C TYR A 165 -11.40 3.86 -11.07
N ASP A 166 -10.56 3.39 -10.15
CA ASP A 166 -9.21 2.88 -10.46
C ASP A 166 -9.23 1.77 -11.52
N ILE A 167 -10.18 0.83 -11.40
CA ILE A 167 -10.34 -0.26 -12.38
C ILE A 167 -10.66 0.28 -13.78
N ALA A 168 -11.51 1.30 -13.87
CA ALA A 168 -11.87 1.91 -15.16
C ALA A 168 -10.68 2.67 -15.77
N LEU A 169 -9.95 3.46 -14.95
CA LEU A 169 -8.75 4.18 -15.41
C LEU A 169 -7.67 3.22 -15.90
N PHE A 170 -7.47 2.09 -15.19
CA PHE A 170 -6.54 1.05 -15.60
C PHE A 170 -7.02 0.35 -16.89
N GLY A 171 -8.29 -0.04 -16.95
CA GLY A 171 -8.87 -0.78 -18.07
C GLY A 171 -8.81 -0.01 -19.39
N LEU A 172 -9.17 1.29 -19.37
CA LEU A 172 -9.06 2.17 -20.54
C LEU A 172 -7.62 2.23 -21.09
N GLY A 173 -6.62 2.26 -20.21
CA GLY A 173 -5.22 2.35 -20.63
C GLY A 173 -4.68 1.06 -21.24
N VAL A 174 -5.08 -0.10 -20.71
CA VAL A 174 -4.56 -1.41 -21.14
C VAL A 174 -5.32 -1.97 -22.34
N PHE A 175 -6.64 -1.86 -22.36
CA PHE A 175 -7.48 -2.54 -23.35
C PHE A 175 -7.88 -1.66 -24.52
N GLU A 176 -8.12 -0.36 -24.29
CA GLU A 176 -8.65 0.55 -25.31
C GLU A 176 -7.56 1.34 -26.06
N LYS A 177 -6.27 1.11 -25.76
CA LYS A 177 -5.13 1.89 -26.29
C LYS A 177 -5.35 3.41 -26.21
N PHE A 178 -6.04 3.86 -25.16
CA PHE A 178 -6.50 5.24 -24.97
C PHE A 178 -5.35 6.24 -24.83
#